data_AF-A0A7J9BFS6-F1
#
_entry.id   AF-A0A7J9BFS6-F1
#
_cell.length_a   1.000
_cell.length_b   1.000
_cell.length_c   1.000
_cell.angle_alpha   90.00
_cell.angle_beta   90.00
_cell.angle_gamma   90.00
#
_symmetry.space_group_name_H-M   'P 1'
#
loop_
_entity.id
_entity.type
_entity.pdbx_description
1 polymer ?
#
loop_
_entity_poly.entity_id
_entity_poly.type
_entity_poly.pdbx_seq_one_letter_code
_entity_poly.pdbx_strand_id
1 'polypeptide(L)'
;MAHFITFLLVLSLSLTFSLLPETASAQLRQNYYAKTCPSVESIVRNAVTQKFRQTFVTVPATIRLFFHDCFVQGCDASVIIQSTGSNKAEKDHPDNLSLAGDGFDTVIKAKQAVDAVPSCRNKVSCADILAMATRDVIALSGGPSYAVELGRLDGLSSTAASVNGKLPHPDFNLNQLNSMFAAHGLTQTDMIALS
;
A
#
# COMPACT_ATOMS: atom_id res chain seq x y z
N MET A 1 -25.52 25.56 -44.48
CA MET A 1 -26.13 24.76 -43.40
C MET A 1 -25.31 23.50 -43.10
N ALA A 2 -24.98 22.67 -44.11
CA ALA A 2 -24.15 21.47 -43.93
C ALA A 2 -22.78 21.73 -43.26
N HIS A 3 -22.00 22.70 -43.75
CA HIS A 3 -20.67 23.00 -43.18
C HIS A 3 -20.70 23.47 -41.71
N PHE A 4 -21.77 24.14 -41.29
CA PHE A 4 -21.95 24.59 -39.91
C PHE A 4 -22.25 23.42 -38.97
N ILE A 5 -23.06 22.46 -39.46
CA ILE A 5 -23.36 21.21 -38.74
C ILE A 5 -22.10 20.34 -38.63
N THR A 6 -21.29 20.24 -39.69
CA THR A 6 -20.03 19.49 -39.66
C THR A 6 -19.04 20.12 -38.67
N PHE A 7 -18.93 21.45 -38.64
CA PHE A 7 -18.06 22.16 -37.70
C PHE A 7 -18.48 21.93 -36.23
N LEU A 8 -19.78 21.99 -35.94
CA LEU A 8 -20.31 21.72 -34.60
C LEU A 8 -20.08 20.27 -34.15
N LEU A 9 -20.21 19.30 -35.07
CA LEU A 9 -19.93 17.88 -34.78
C LEU A 9 -18.44 17.62 -34.51
N VAL A 10 -17.54 18.28 -35.23
CA VAL A 10 -16.09 18.15 -35.01
C VAL A 10 -15.68 18.80 -33.68
N LEU A 11 -16.29 19.94 -33.33
CA LEU A 11 -16.03 20.64 -32.08
C LEU A 11 -16.56 19.84 -30.87
N SER A 12 -17.73 19.20 -30.97
CA SER A 12 -18.26 18.36 -29.89
C SER A 12 -17.44 17.08 -29.68
N LEU A 13 -16.94 16.47 -30.76
CA LEU A 13 -16.11 15.26 -30.70
C LEU A 13 -14.70 15.52 -30.14
N SER A 14 -14.16 16.72 -30.35
CA SER A 14 -12.86 17.11 -29.78
C SER A 14 -12.96 17.48 -28.29
N LEU A 15 -14.10 18.05 -27.87
CA LEU A 15 -14.37 18.36 -26.46
C LEU A 15 -14.59 17.08 -25.62
N THR A 16 -15.20 16.03 -26.18
CA THR A 16 -15.37 14.74 -25.48
C THR A 16 -14.06 13.96 -25.31
N PHE A 17 -13.13 14.05 -26.28
CA PHE A 17 -11.82 13.40 -26.18
C PHE A 17 -10.91 14.04 -25.11
N SER A 18 -11.10 15.33 -24.83
CA SER A 18 -10.35 16.09 -23.81
C SER A 18 -10.88 15.86 -22.38
N LEU A 19 -12.04 15.23 -22.23
CA LEU A 19 -12.70 14.91 -20.95
C LEU A 19 -12.57 13.44 -20.55
N LEU A 20 -11.84 12.63 -21.33
CA LEU A 20 -11.46 11.30 -20.88
C LEU A 20 -10.46 11.46 -19.73
N PRO A 21 -10.76 10.98 -18.51
CA PRO A 21 -9.75 10.92 -17.48
C PRO A 21 -8.63 10.02 -18.01
N GLU A 22 -7.45 10.60 -18.26
CA GLU A 22 -6.24 9.81 -18.38
C GLU A 22 -6.14 9.00 -17.09
N THR A 23 -6.36 7.68 -17.19
CA THR A 23 -6.02 6.78 -16.12
C THR A 23 -4.51 6.76 -16.04
N ALA A 24 -3.94 7.70 -15.27
CA ALA A 24 -2.52 7.75 -14.99
C ALA A 24 -2.16 6.52 -14.14
N SER A 25 -1.87 5.40 -14.80
CA SER A 25 -1.18 4.28 -14.16
C SER A 25 0.29 4.67 -14.04
N ALA A 26 0.67 5.24 -12.90
CA ALA A 26 2.08 5.41 -12.59
C ALA A 26 2.67 4.01 -12.37
N GLN A 27 3.45 3.54 -13.33
CA GLN A 27 4.09 2.23 -13.23
C GLN A 27 5.11 2.24 -12.07
N LEU A 28 4.90 1.35 -11.10
CA LEU A 28 5.86 1.11 -10.03
C LEU A 28 7.19 0.66 -10.65
N ARG A 29 8.30 1.04 -10.02
CA ARG A 29 9.63 0.65 -10.48
C ARG A 29 10.63 0.63 -9.35
N GLN A 30 11.67 -0.17 -9.51
CA GLN A 30 12.85 -0.10 -8.64
C GLN A 30 13.51 1.28 -8.76
N ASN A 31 14.19 1.73 -7.70
CA ASN A 31 14.90 3.01 -7.66
C ASN A 31 14.01 4.26 -7.92
N TYR A 32 12.70 4.18 -7.65
CA TYR A 32 11.76 5.29 -7.89
C TYR A 32 12.23 6.63 -7.29
N TYR A 33 12.78 6.59 -6.07
CA TYR A 33 13.24 7.78 -5.33
C TYR A 33 14.71 8.17 -5.60
N ALA A 34 15.41 7.55 -6.56
CA ALA A 34 16.85 7.76 -6.78
C ALA A 34 17.26 9.23 -7.03
N LYS A 35 16.33 10.07 -7.53
CA LYS A 35 16.58 11.51 -7.75
C LYS A 35 16.07 12.40 -6.62
N THR A 36 15.12 11.94 -5.82
CA THR A 36 14.39 12.77 -4.84
C THR A 36 14.80 12.46 -3.41
N CYS A 37 14.97 11.19 -3.06
CA CYS A 37 15.49 10.70 -1.80
C CYS A 37 16.38 9.46 -2.04
N PRO A 38 17.63 9.65 -2.50
CA PRO A 38 18.51 8.55 -2.92
C PRO A 38 18.79 7.52 -1.81
N SER A 39 18.77 7.97 -0.54
CA SER A 39 19.05 7.14 0.63
C SER A 39 17.80 6.54 1.29
N VAL A 40 16.62 6.61 0.65
CA VAL A 40 15.36 6.21 1.31
C VAL A 40 15.39 4.76 1.80
N GLU A 41 15.84 3.82 0.98
CA GLU A 41 15.84 2.40 1.34
C GLU A 41 16.77 2.11 2.52
N SER A 42 17.93 2.79 2.60
CA SER A 42 18.86 2.61 3.72
C SER A 42 18.34 3.27 5.01
N ILE A 43 17.65 4.41 4.91
CA ILE A 43 17.00 5.06 6.05
C ILE A 43 15.91 4.16 6.63
N VAL A 44 15.02 3.62 5.77
CA VAL A 44 13.95 2.71 6.19
C VAL A 44 14.54 1.44 6.80
N ARG A 45 15.51 0.81 6.14
CA ARG A 45 16.20 -0.38 6.68
C ARG A 45 16.79 -0.15 8.06
N ASN A 46 17.42 1.00 8.28
CA ASN A 46 18.01 1.32 9.58
C ASN A 46 16.94 1.49 10.66
N ALA A 47 15.86 2.20 10.37
CA ALA A 47 14.74 2.38 11.30
C ALA A 47 14.08 1.03 11.66
N VAL A 48 13.83 0.19 10.65
CA VAL A 48 13.26 -1.15 10.83
C VAL A 48 14.21 -2.05 11.63
N THR A 49 15.51 -2.01 11.36
CA THR A 49 16.51 -2.78 12.13
C THR A 49 16.53 -2.37 13.60
N GLN A 50 16.42 -1.07 13.90
CA GLN A 50 16.32 -0.58 15.27
C GLN A 50 15.03 -1.05 15.95
N LYS A 51 13.90 -1.04 15.24
CA LYS A 51 12.61 -1.51 15.77
C LYS A 51 12.61 -3.03 16.00
N PHE A 52 13.13 -3.81 15.07
CA PHE A 52 13.31 -5.26 15.19
C PHE A 52 14.13 -5.66 16.43
N ARG A 53 15.18 -4.88 16.77
CA ARG A 53 15.99 -5.11 17.98
C ARG A 53 15.24 -4.84 19.29
N GLN A 54 14.13 -4.09 19.25
CA GLN A 54 13.29 -3.82 20.43
C GLN A 54 12.38 -5.01 20.72
N THR A 55 11.83 -5.65 19.69
CA THR A 55 10.95 -6.81 19.83
C THR A 55 10.87 -7.61 18.54
N PHE A 56 10.84 -8.93 18.65
CA PHE A 56 10.64 -9.81 17.49
C PHE A 56 9.23 -9.66 16.88
N VAL A 57 8.25 -9.16 17.65
CA VAL A 57 6.87 -8.92 17.20
C VAL A 57 6.80 -8.02 15.96
N THR A 58 7.81 -7.17 15.74
CA THR A 58 7.95 -6.33 14.55
C THR A 58 7.81 -7.12 13.25
N VAL A 59 8.35 -8.34 13.19
CA VAL A 59 8.32 -9.15 11.96
C VAL A 59 6.89 -9.54 11.57
N PRO A 60 6.16 -10.35 12.36
CA PRO A 60 4.80 -10.75 11.99
C PRO A 60 3.84 -9.55 11.93
N ALA A 61 4.05 -8.53 12.76
CA ALA A 61 3.18 -7.35 12.78
C ALA A 61 3.27 -6.52 11.49
N THR A 62 4.48 -6.25 11.00
CA THR A 62 4.68 -5.47 9.77
C THR A 62 4.25 -6.24 8.53
N ILE A 63 4.58 -7.54 8.44
CA ILE A 63 4.16 -8.40 7.32
C ILE A 63 2.63 -8.45 7.23
N ARG A 64 1.97 -8.72 8.36
CA ARG A 64 0.50 -8.79 8.41
C ARG A 64 -0.14 -7.45 8.10
N LEU A 65 0.43 -6.34 8.57
CA LEU A 65 -0.07 -5.00 8.24
C LEU A 65 -0.03 -4.73 6.74
N PHE A 66 1.06 -5.10 6.05
CA PHE A 66 1.16 -4.94 4.60
C PHE A 66 0.17 -5.81 3.82
N PHE A 67 -0.04 -7.06 4.27
CA PHE A 67 -1.07 -7.92 3.68
C PHE A 67 -2.47 -7.29 3.81
N HIS A 68 -2.83 -6.83 5.02
CA HIS A 68 -4.14 -6.22 5.28
C HIS A 68 -4.34 -4.92 4.47
N ASP A 69 -3.32 -4.09 4.34
CA ASP A 69 -3.34 -2.89 3.48
C ASP A 69 -3.70 -3.25 2.03
N CYS A 70 -2.88 -4.12 1.42
CA CYS A 70 -3.01 -4.50 0.02
C CYS A 70 -4.34 -5.17 -0.33
N PHE A 71 -4.96 -5.90 0.61
CA PHE A 71 -6.20 -6.64 0.35
C PHE A 71 -7.47 -5.79 0.48
N VAL A 72 -7.44 -4.64 1.16
CA VAL A 72 -8.67 -3.86 1.40
C VAL A 72 -8.98 -2.89 0.26
N GLN A 73 -8.09 -1.93 -0.01
CA GLN A 73 -8.25 -0.92 -1.07
C GLN A 73 -7.05 -0.86 -2.03
N GLY A 74 -6.12 -1.81 -1.91
CA GLY A 74 -4.82 -1.79 -2.59
C GLY A 74 -3.71 -1.35 -1.64
N CYS A 75 -2.47 -1.47 -2.08
CA CYS A 75 -1.32 -1.12 -1.23
C CYS A 75 -1.14 0.40 -1.18
N ASP A 76 -1.94 1.09 -0.38
CA ASP A 76 -2.02 2.56 -0.33
C ASP A 76 -1.92 3.13 1.10
N ALA A 77 -1.55 2.32 2.10
CA ALA A 77 -1.49 2.70 3.50
C ALA A 77 -2.82 3.21 4.11
N SER A 78 -3.98 2.96 3.49
CA SER A 78 -5.29 3.34 4.04
C SER A 78 -5.54 2.72 5.42
N VAL A 79 -4.97 1.54 5.69
CA VAL A 79 -5.09 0.84 6.99
C VAL A 79 -4.45 1.61 8.14
N ILE A 80 -3.51 2.53 7.86
CA ILE A 80 -2.76 3.31 8.86
C ILE A 80 -3.53 4.57 9.29
N ILE A 81 -4.50 5.02 8.49
CA ILE A 81 -5.32 6.21 8.78
C ILE A 81 -6.15 5.99 10.05
N GLN A 82 -6.17 7.00 10.91
CA GLN A 82 -6.90 6.95 12.18
C GLN A 82 -8.37 7.34 12.01
N SER A 83 -9.24 6.78 12.85
CA SER A 83 -10.63 7.23 12.96
C SER A 83 -10.73 8.69 13.36
N THR A 84 -11.79 9.34 12.90
CA THR A 84 -12.18 10.71 13.29
C THR A 84 -13.55 10.69 13.94
N GLY A 85 -14.01 11.81 14.48
CA GLY A 85 -15.34 11.89 15.10
C GLY A 85 -16.51 11.55 14.16
N SER A 86 -16.32 11.66 12.84
CA SER A 86 -17.34 11.39 11.82
C SER A 86 -17.08 10.13 11.00
N ASN A 87 -15.93 9.45 11.17
CA ASN A 87 -15.54 8.31 10.36
C ASN A 87 -14.78 7.26 11.19
N LYS A 88 -15.23 6.01 11.08
CA LYS A 88 -14.52 4.86 11.64
C LYS A 88 -13.61 4.29 10.56
N ALA A 89 -12.30 4.32 10.77
CA ALA A 89 -11.29 3.86 9.83
C ALA A 89 -11.15 2.34 9.77
N GLU A 90 -10.42 1.83 8.77
CA GLU A 90 -10.14 0.41 8.59
C GLU A 90 -9.50 -0.24 9.82
N LYS A 91 -8.57 0.47 10.48
CA LYS A 91 -7.87 0.02 11.68
C LYS A 91 -8.82 -0.46 12.80
N ASP A 92 -10.02 0.14 12.89
CA ASP A 92 -11.00 -0.16 13.94
C ASP A 92 -12.08 -1.16 13.48
N HIS A 93 -11.96 -1.72 12.27
CA HIS A 93 -12.79 -2.84 11.83
C HIS A 93 -12.51 -4.10 12.68
N PRO A 94 -13.50 -4.93 13.04
CA PRO A 94 -13.30 -6.15 13.84
C PRO A 94 -12.13 -7.04 13.37
N ASP A 95 -12.01 -7.27 12.06
CA ASP A 95 -10.94 -8.09 11.48
C ASP A 95 -9.53 -7.48 11.67
N ASN A 96 -9.45 -6.17 11.87
CA ASN A 96 -8.21 -5.41 12.04
C ASN A 96 -7.86 -5.12 13.50
N LEU A 97 -8.76 -5.34 14.47
CA LEU A 97 -8.49 -5.09 15.89
C LEU A 97 -7.33 -5.93 16.45
N SER A 98 -7.06 -7.07 15.81
CA SER A 98 -5.94 -7.95 16.15
C SER A 98 -4.61 -7.58 15.49
N LEU A 99 -4.57 -6.55 14.62
CA LEU A 99 -3.32 -6.04 14.06
C LEU A 99 -2.48 -5.45 15.20
N ALA A 100 -1.29 -6.00 15.40
CA ALA A 100 -0.40 -5.54 16.46
C ALA A 100 0.04 -4.10 16.21
N GLY A 101 -0.04 -3.26 17.25
CA GLY A 101 0.42 -1.87 17.22
C GLY A 101 1.87 -1.71 16.73
N ASP A 102 2.69 -2.74 16.94
CA ASP A 102 4.09 -2.77 16.55
C ASP A 102 4.32 -2.62 15.03
N GLY A 103 3.40 -3.13 14.21
CA GLY A 103 3.45 -2.97 12.75
C GLY A 103 3.26 -1.50 12.35
N PHE A 104 2.30 -0.81 12.98
CA PHE A 104 2.05 0.61 12.76
C PHE A 104 3.24 1.46 13.24
N ASP A 105 3.77 1.16 14.43
CA ASP A 105 4.96 1.80 14.99
C ASP A 105 6.17 1.71 14.05
N THR A 106 6.34 0.57 13.39
CA THR A 106 7.45 0.34 12.46
C THR A 106 7.39 1.31 11.29
N VAL A 107 6.21 1.48 10.68
CA VAL A 107 6.01 2.45 9.59
C VAL A 107 6.15 3.88 10.10
N ILE A 108 5.57 4.20 11.25
CA ILE A 108 5.64 5.55 11.85
C ILE A 108 7.09 5.97 12.13
N LYS A 109 7.89 5.09 12.76
CA LYS A 109 9.31 5.38 13.06
C LYS A 109 10.14 5.51 11.78
N ALA A 110 9.90 4.66 10.78
CA ALA A 110 10.57 4.77 9.49
C ALA A 110 10.19 6.07 8.76
N LYS A 111 8.91 6.46 8.77
CA LYS A 111 8.44 7.73 8.21
C LYS A 111 9.07 8.94 8.89
N GLN A 112 9.15 8.94 10.22
CA GLN A 112 9.84 9.99 10.98
C GLN A 112 11.32 10.09 10.60
N ALA A 113 12.02 8.96 10.45
CA ALA A 113 13.43 8.95 10.05
C ALA A 113 13.63 9.48 8.61
N VAL A 114 12.74 9.11 7.69
CA VAL A 114 12.75 9.62 6.31
C VAL A 114 12.48 11.13 6.27
N ASP A 115 11.45 11.61 6.97
CA ASP A 115 11.09 13.03 6.98
C ASP A 115 12.04 13.91 7.81
N ALA A 116 12.89 13.31 8.65
CA ALA A 116 14.00 14.00 9.29
C ALA A 116 15.06 14.47 8.28
N VAL A 117 15.16 13.81 7.11
CA VAL A 117 16.07 14.21 6.03
C VAL A 117 15.40 15.29 5.17
N PRO A 118 15.94 16.53 5.11
CA PRO A 118 15.28 17.64 4.43
C PRO A 118 14.95 17.40 2.95
N SER A 119 15.81 16.68 2.22
CA SER A 119 15.57 16.35 0.81
C SER A 119 14.45 15.34 0.60
N CYS A 120 14.10 14.54 1.61
CA CYS A 120 13.14 13.45 1.56
C CYS A 120 11.77 13.80 2.17
N ARG A 121 11.72 14.84 3.01
CA ARG A 121 10.51 15.27 3.73
C ARG A 121 9.32 15.43 2.80
N ASN A 122 8.22 14.76 3.13
CA ASN A 122 6.95 14.76 2.39
C ASN A 122 7.06 14.25 0.93
N LYS A 123 8.13 13.52 0.58
CA LYS A 123 8.30 12.97 -0.78
C LYS A 123 8.09 11.45 -0.87
N VAL A 124 8.20 10.74 0.25
CA VAL A 124 8.08 9.28 0.32
C VAL A 124 6.76 8.94 1.00
N SER A 125 5.94 8.11 0.34
CA SER A 125 4.63 7.69 0.82
C SER A 125 4.76 6.69 1.97
N CYS A 126 3.76 6.66 2.85
CA CYS A 126 3.62 5.61 3.86
C CYS A 126 3.45 4.23 3.22
N ALA A 127 2.76 4.15 2.08
CA ALA A 127 2.57 2.92 1.32
C ALA A 127 3.91 2.29 0.88
N ASP A 128 4.83 3.09 0.34
CA ASP A 128 6.17 2.60 -0.03
C ASP A 128 7.04 2.30 1.18
N ILE A 129 6.89 3.05 2.28
CA ILE A 129 7.59 2.72 3.54
C ILE A 129 7.13 1.38 4.08
N LEU A 130 5.84 1.08 4.05
CA LEU A 130 5.31 -0.21 4.48
C LEU A 130 5.81 -1.36 3.59
N ALA A 131 5.87 -1.16 2.27
CA ALA A 131 6.43 -2.14 1.34
C ALA A 131 7.93 -2.40 1.58
N MET A 132 8.74 -1.33 1.73
CA MET A 132 10.16 -1.44 2.07
C MET A 132 10.36 -2.12 3.43
N ALA A 133 9.60 -1.71 4.45
CA ALA A 133 9.69 -2.25 5.79
C ALA A 133 9.36 -3.74 5.83
N THR A 134 8.37 -4.19 5.05
CA THR A 134 8.01 -5.61 4.93
C THR A 134 9.15 -6.44 4.36
N ARG A 135 9.77 -5.98 3.26
CA ARG A 135 10.97 -6.63 2.69
C ARG A 135 12.10 -6.69 3.71
N ASP A 136 12.27 -5.63 4.47
CA ASP A 136 13.35 -5.49 5.45
C ASP A 136 13.17 -6.43 6.65
N VAL A 137 11.95 -6.57 7.20
CA VAL A 137 11.70 -7.50 8.32
C VAL A 137 11.81 -8.97 7.89
N ILE A 138 11.43 -9.30 6.65
CA ILE A 138 11.62 -10.65 6.08
C ILE A 138 13.11 -10.99 6.00
N ALA A 139 13.92 -10.07 5.49
CA ALA A 139 15.37 -10.29 5.41
C ALA A 139 16.01 -10.40 6.81
N LEU A 140 15.58 -9.58 7.77
CA LEU A 140 16.07 -9.61 9.15
C LEU A 140 15.70 -10.89 9.90
N SER A 141 14.58 -11.53 9.56
CA SER A 141 14.16 -12.80 10.16
C SER A 141 14.76 -14.05 9.49
N GLY A 142 15.69 -13.86 8.54
CA GLY A 142 16.38 -14.96 7.83
C GLY A 142 15.69 -15.38 6.53
N GLY A 143 14.65 -14.67 6.09
CA GLY A 143 14.01 -14.85 4.80
C GLY A 143 14.81 -14.23 3.63
N PRO A 144 14.31 -14.39 2.39
CA PRO A 144 14.97 -13.85 1.22
C PRO A 144 14.95 -12.32 1.21
N SER A 145 16.00 -11.71 0.65
CA SER A 145 15.94 -10.32 0.22
C SER A 145 15.49 -10.26 -1.22
N TYR A 146 14.59 -9.33 -1.53
CA TYR A 146 14.08 -9.09 -2.87
C TYR A 146 14.04 -7.60 -3.18
N ALA A 147 14.03 -7.27 -4.47
CA ALA A 147 13.86 -5.90 -4.94
C ALA A 147 12.40 -5.47 -4.79
N VAL A 148 12.17 -4.25 -4.32
CA VAL A 148 10.83 -3.68 -4.15
C VAL A 148 10.62 -2.61 -5.21
N GLU A 149 9.54 -2.73 -5.97
CA GLU A 149 9.08 -1.65 -6.83
C GLU A 149 8.38 -0.59 -5.99
N LEU A 150 8.70 0.68 -6.23
CA LEU A 150 8.22 1.83 -5.47
C LEU A 150 7.51 2.81 -6.41
N GLY A 151 6.85 3.82 -5.84
CA GLY A 151 6.00 4.79 -6.49
C GLY A 151 4.54 4.73 -6.05
N ARG A 152 4.21 4.00 -4.98
CA ARG A 152 2.84 3.97 -4.42
C ARG A 152 2.50 5.33 -3.83
N LEU A 153 1.23 5.70 -3.90
CA LEU A 153 0.70 6.91 -3.26
C LEU A 153 -0.15 6.51 -2.06
N ASP A 154 -0.26 7.41 -1.09
CA ASP A 154 -1.07 7.19 0.10
C ASP A 154 -2.55 7.41 -0.24
N GLY A 155 -3.40 6.47 0.19
CA GLY A 155 -4.85 6.55 0.10
C GLY A 155 -5.39 7.73 0.89
N LEU A 156 -6.47 8.34 0.40
CA LEU A 156 -7.11 9.50 1.04
C LEU A 156 -8.39 9.14 1.80
N SER A 157 -8.76 7.86 1.80
CA SER A 157 -9.98 7.35 2.42
C SER A 157 -9.70 6.05 3.14
N SER A 158 -10.23 5.91 4.36
CA SER A 158 -10.16 4.68 5.15
C SER A 158 -11.47 4.55 5.89
N THR A 159 -12.22 3.49 5.62
CA THR A 159 -13.49 3.24 6.29
C THR A 159 -13.53 1.80 6.77
N ALA A 160 -14.10 1.56 7.95
CA ALA A 160 -14.29 0.20 8.45
C ALA A 160 -15.11 -0.64 7.46
N ALA A 161 -16.07 -0.03 6.76
CA ALA A 161 -16.89 -0.72 5.77
C ALA A 161 -16.07 -1.21 4.55
N SER A 162 -14.94 -0.58 4.23
CA SER A 162 -14.05 -1.00 3.14
C SER A 162 -13.48 -2.41 3.37
N VAL A 163 -13.33 -2.83 4.63
CA VAL A 163 -12.73 -4.12 5.00
C VAL A 163 -13.68 -5.31 4.75
N ASN A 164 -14.99 -5.06 4.68
CA ASN A 164 -16.01 -6.10 4.60
C ASN A 164 -15.79 -7.04 3.40
N GLY A 165 -15.55 -8.33 3.70
CA GLY A 165 -15.38 -9.36 2.69
C GLY A 165 -14.09 -9.24 1.87
N LYS A 166 -13.12 -8.44 2.32
CA LYS A 166 -11.83 -8.25 1.64
C LYS A 166 -10.67 -9.03 2.25
N LEU A 167 -10.83 -9.50 3.48
CA LEU A 167 -9.79 -10.26 4.18
C LEU A 167 -10.19 -11.74 4.28
N PRO A 168 -9.23 -12.67 4.11
CA PRO A 168 -9.51 -14.09 4.32
C PRO A 168 -9.74 -14.36 5.80
N HIS A 169 -10.77 -15.14 6.11
CA HIS A 169 -11.02 -15.63 7.46
C HIS A 169 -10.37 -17.00 7.66
N PRO A 170 -9.96 -17.35 8.89
CA PRO A 170 -9.23 -18.59 9.19
C PRO A 170 -10.06 -19.87 8.97
N ASP A 171 -11.38 -19.75 8.84
CA ASP A 171 -12.31 -20.86 8.57
C ASP A 171 -12.60 -21.06 7.07
N PHE A 172 -12.01 -20.23 6.19
CA PHE A 172 -12.17 -20.38 4.74
C PHE A 172 -11.52 -21.67 4.24
N ASN A 173 -12.24 -22.39 3.38
CA ASN A 173 -11.68 -23.52 2.64
C ASN A 173 -10.84 -23.07 1.44
N LEU A 174 -10.13 -24.02 0.82
CA LEU A 174 -9.24 -23.76 -0.32
C LEU A 174 -9.92 -23.03 -1.49
N ASN A 175 -11.18 -23.36 -1.80
CA ASN A 175 -11.90 -22.71 -2.89
C ASN A 175 -12.20 -21.25 -2.56
N GLN A 176 -12.60 -20.96 -1.33
CA GLN A 176 -12.84 -19.59 -0.86
C GLN A 176 -11.55 -18.75 -0.89
N LEU A 177 -10.43 -19.32 -0.42
CA LEU A 177 -9.11 -18.66 -0.48
C LEU A 177 -8.68 -18.38 -1.92
N ASN A 178 -8.79 -19.38 -2.81
CA ASN A 178 -8.46 -19.21 -4.23
C ASN A 178 -9.31 -18.11 -4.89
N SER A 179 -10.63 -18.10 -4.64
CA SER A 179 -11.52 -17.06 -5.19
C SER A 179 -11.16 -15.67 -4.69
N MET A 180 -10.81 -15.53 -3.41
CA MET A 180 -10.42 -14.25 -2.84
C MET A 180 -9.08 -13.77 -3.41
N PHE A 181 -8.04 -14.59 -3.41
CA PHE A 181 -6.74 -14.22 -3.98
C PHE A 181 -6.84 -13.89 -5.47
N ALA A 182 -7.65 -14.64 -6.23
CA ALA A 182 -7.91 -14.35 -7.64
C ALA A 182 -8.59 -12.98 -7.85
N ALA A 183 -9.44 -12.53 -6.92
CA ALA A 183 -10.04 -11.19 -6.98
C ALA A 183 -9.00 -10.06 -6.82
N HIS A 184 -7.81 -10.38 -6.29
CA HIS A 184 -6.65 -9.49 -6.19
C HIS A 184 -5.59 -9.75 -7.27
N GLY A 185 -5.92 -10.54 -8.31
CA GLY A 185 -5.00 -10.86 -9.39
C GLY A 185 -3.88 -11.84 -8.98
N LEU A 186 -4.04 -12.53 -7.85
CA LEU A 186 -3.08 -13.51 -7.34
C LEU A 186 -3.51 -14.93 -7.72
N THR A 187 -2.54 -15.74 -8.12
CA THR A 187 -2.73 -17.14 -8.49
C THR A 187 -2.81 -18.04 -7.26
N GLN A 188 -3.16 -19.31 -7.45
CA GLN A 188 -3.07 -20.31 -6.37
C GLN A 188 -1.63 -20.48 -5.86
N THR A 189 -0.62 -20.38 -6.74
CA THR A 189 0.78 -20.41 -6.32
C THR A 189 1.11 -19.26 -5.38
N ASP A 190 0.61 -18.06 -5.67
CA ASP A 190 0.79 -16.89 -4.80
C ASP A 190 0.10 -17.10 -3.46
N MET A 191 -1.14 -17.63 -3.47
CA MET A 191 -1.86 -17.96 -2.24
C MET A 191 -1.08 -18.95 -1.36
N ILE A 192 -0.52 -20.01 -1.96
CA ILE A 192 0.29 -21.00 -1.24
C ILE A 192 1.58 -20.36 -0.69
N ALA A 193 2.26 -19.53 -1.49
CA ALA A 193 3.51 -18.89 -1.08
C ALA A 193 3.34 -17.81 0.00
N LEU A 194 2.16 -17.19 0.08
CA LEU A 194 1.82 -16.12 1.03
C LEU A 194 1.11 -16.63 2.30
N SER A 195 0.83 -17.94 2.40
CA SER A 195 0.24 -18.60 3.58
C SER A 195 1.31 -19.02 4.59
#